data_AF-A0A7C4AYH9-F1
#
_entry.id   AF-A0A7C4AYH9-F1
#
_cell.length_a   1.000
_cell.length_b   1.000
_cell.length_c   1.000
_cell.angle_alpha   90.00
_cell.angle_beta   90.00
_cell.angle_gamma   90.00
#
_symmetry.space_group_name_H-M   'P 1'
#
loop_
_entity.id
_entity.type
_entity.pdbx_description
1 polymer ?
#
loop_
_entity_poly.entity_id
_entity_poly.type
_entity_poly.pdbx_seq_one_letter_code
_entity_poly.pdbx_strand_id
1 'polypeptide(L)'
;MEGFSFVPREVFFTKGVGVHRERLASFEIALRDAGIAQFNLVPISSIIPPGCRVISREEGLGKLKPGQIIFVVLAKNETNEPNRLIAASIGMAKPLDDESYGYLSEHHSFGQTEKKAGDYAEDLAAFMLASTLGVPFDIDKSWDE
;
A
#
# COMPACT_ATOMS: atom_id res chain seq x y z
N MET A 1 26.01 -22.18 1.48
CA MET A 1 25.39 -21.51 0.32
C MET A 1 24.67 -20.29 0.86
N GLU A 2 25.25 -19.10 0.74
CA GLU A 2 24.48 -17.87 0.94
C GLU A 2 23.51 -17.78 -0.24
N GLY A 3 22.27 -18.17 -0.01
CA GLY A 3 21.20 -17.92 -0.97
C GLY A 3 20.97 -16.42 -1.05
N PHE A 4 20.80 -15.88 -2.25
CA PHE A 4 20.34 -14.50 -2.43
C PHE A 4 18.99 -14.34 -1.73
N SER A 5 18.98 -13.66 -0.59
CA SER A 5 17.73 -13.30 0.10
C SER A 5 17.18 -12.03 -0.54
N PHE A 6 16.02 -12.13 -1.21
CA PHE A 6 15.32 -11.00 -1.82
C PHE A 6 14.51 -10.27 -0.74
N VAL A 7 15.20 -9.46 0.07
CA VAL A 7 14.58 -8.62 1.11
C VAL A 7 14.71 -7.15 0.72
N PRO A 8 13.60 -6.42 0.49
CA PRO A 8 13.66 -5.00 0.17
C PRO A 8 14.16 -4.19 1.36
N ARG A 9 14.96 -3.16 1.09
CA ARG A 9 15.53 -2.25 2.10
C ARG A 9 14.88 -0.88 2.12
N GLU A 10 14.10 -0.57 1.09
CA GLU A 10 13.48 0.72 0.88
C GLU A 10 12.06 0.52 0.35
N VAL A 11 11.16 1.41 0.77
CA VAL A 11 9.77 1.45 0.32
C VAL A 11 9.36 2.89 0.11
N PHE A 12 8.52 3.14 -0.88
CA PHE A 12 7.84 4.43 -1.07
C PHE A 12 6.36 4.20 -1.35
N PHE A 13 5.54 5.19 -1.02
CA PHE A 13 4.10 5.15 -1.27
C PHE A 13 3.76 6.01 -2.47
N THR A 14 2.81 5.53 -3.27
CA THR A 14 2.25 6.29 -4.38
C THR A 14 0.78 5.94 -4.54
N LYS A 15 0.03 6.85 -5.14
CA LYS A 15 -1.39 6.67 -5.45
C LYS A 15 -1.69 7.37 -6.77
N GLY A 16 -2.73 6.90 -7.44
CA GLY A 16 -3.20 7.53 -8.66
C GLY A 16 -4.63 7.15 -9.01
N VAL A 17 -5.24 7.97 -9.84
CA VAL A 17 -6.62 7.79 -10.31
C VAL A 17 -6.66 7.75 -11.83
N GLY A 18 -7.59 6.98 -12.38
CA GLY A 18 -7.75 6.85 -13.82
C GLY A 18 -9.20 6.64 -14.22
N VAL A 19 -9.62 7.38 -15.24
CA VAL A 19 -10.98 7.35 -15.78
C VAL A 19 -10.90 7.04 -17.27
N HIS A 20 -11.60 5.99 -17.68
CA HIS A 20 -11.69 5.59 -19.08
C HIS A 20 -12.95 4.76 -19.30
N ARG A 21 -13.44 4.68 -20.55
CA ARG A 21 -14.57 3.80 -20.90
C ARG A 21 -14.25 2.31 -20.70
N GLU A 22 -12.99 1.96 -20.94
CA GLU A 22 -12.45 0.60 -20.80
C GLU A 22 -11.76 0.43 -19.45
N ARG A 23 -12.13 -0.61 -18.71
CA ARG A 23 -11.59 -0.95 -17.38
C ARG A 23 -10.06 -1.12 -17.37
N LEU A 24 -9.49 -1.74 -18.40
CA LEU A 24 -8.04 -1.96 -18.45
C LEU A 24 -7.28 -0.64 -18.62
N ALA A 25 -7.77 0.23 -19.49
CA ALA A 25 -7.16 1.53 -19.73
C ALA A 25 -7.37 2.50 -18.56
N SER A 26 -8.50 2.43 -17.84
CA SER A 26 -8.66 3.24 -16.62
C SER A 26 -7.63 2.86 -15.55
N PHE A 27 -7.34 1.56 -15.41
CA PHE A 27 -6.28 1.09 -14.53
C PHE A 27 -4.88 1.54 -15.00
N GLU A 28 -4.58 1.47 -16.30
CA GLU A 28 -3.30 1.97 -16.85
C GLU A 28 -3.10 3.47 -16.57
N ILE A 29 -4.16 4.29 -16.73
CA ILE A 29 -4.12 5.71 -16.40
C ILE A 29 -3.86 5.92 -14.91
N ALA A 30 -4.49 5.15 -14.02
CA ALA A 30 -4.24 5.23 -12.59
C ALA A 30 -2.79 4.88 -12.24
N LEU A 31 -2.20 3.88 -12.90
CA LEU A 31 -0.77 3.54 -12.74
C LEU A 31 0.14 4.65 -13.27
N ARG A 32 -0.25 5.35 -14.34
CA ARG A 32 0.51 6.46 -14.91
C ARG A 32 0.48 7.69 -13.98
N ASP A 33 -0.67 8.00 -13.41
CA ASP A 33 -0.84 9.03 -12.38
C ASP A 33 0.01 8.71 -11.12
N ALA A 34 0.02 7.45 -10.72
CA ALA A 34 0.89 6.91 -9.66
C ALA A 34 2.39 6.85 -10.06
N GLY A 35 2.75 7.09 -11.32
CA GLY A 35 4.14 7.11 -11.82
C GLY A 35 4.83 5.75 -11.91
N ILE A 36 4.07 4.66 -11.90
CA ILE A 36 4.57 3.29 -11.88
C ILE A 36 4.11 2.43 -13.08
N ALA A 37 3.39 3.01 -14.05
CA ALA A 37 2.89 2.29 -15.23
C ALA A 37 3.98 1.64 -16.09
N GLN A 38 5.20 2.16 -16.06
CA GLN A 38 6.34 1.70 -16.85
C GLN A 38 7.06 0.48 -16.26
N PHE A 39 6.63 -0.05 -15.11
CA PHE A 39 7.26 -1.18 -14.44
C PHE A 39 6.40 -2.44 -14.51
N ASN A 40 7.03 -3.61 -14.32
CA ASN A 40 6.32 -4.88 -14.16
C ASN A 40 5.99 -5.09 -12.68
N LEU A 41 4.71 -4.96 -12.32
CA LEU A 41 4.26 -5.00 -10.92
C LEU A 41 3.98 -6.45 -10.49
N VAL A 42 4.63 -6.88 -9.40
CA VAL A 42 4.36 -8.18 -8.75
C VAL A 42 3.71 -7.91 -7.39
N PRO A 43 2.39 -8.17 -7.25
CA PRO A 43 1.73 -8.10 -5.96
C PRO A 43 2.35 -9.09 -4.96
N ILE A 44 2.67 -8.61 -3.76
CA ILE A 44 3.16 -9.42 -2.65
C ILE A 44 2.28 -9.23 -1.42
N SER A 45 2.51 -10.07 -0.40
CA SER A 45 1.87 -9.91 0.91
C SER A 45 2.40 -8.69 1.67
N SER A 46 1.79 -8.41 2.81
CA SER A 46 1.82 -7.10 3.44
C SER A 46 2.84 -6.95 4.56
N ILE A 47 4.12 -7.24 4.29
CA ILE A 47 5.21 -7.16 5.28
C ILE A 47 6.19 -6.03 4.94
N ILE A 48 6.52 -5.20 5.94
CA ILE A 48 7.67 -4.29 5.91
C ILE A 48 8.85 -4.99 6.58
N PRO A 49 9.96 -5.27 5.87
CA PRO A 49 11.09 -5.93 6.49
C PRO A 49 11.75 -5.10 7.60
N PRO A 50 12.45 -5.76 8.55
CA PRO A 50 13.30 -5.08 9.53
C PRO A 50 14.31 -4.14 8.85
N GLY A 51 14.48 -2.94 9.41
CA GLY A 51 15.38 -1.90 8.88
C GLY A 51 14.98 -1.32 7.51
N CYS A 52 13.77 -1.61 7.00
CA CYS A 52 13.29 -1.02 5.75
C CYS A 52 13.00 0.48 5.92
N ARG A 53 13.58 1.29 5.03
CA ARG A 53 13.46 2.74 5.05
C ARG A 53 12.30 3.22 4.18
N VAL A 54 11.44 4.05 4.75
CA VAL A 54 10.47 4.82 3.95
C VAL A 54 11.21 5.97 3.28
N ILE A 55 11.19 6.00 1.95
CA ILE A 55 11.79 7.05 1.13
C ILE A 55 10.72 7.80 0.34
N SER A 56 11.08 8.97 -0.20
CA SER A 56 10.18 9.73 -1.06
C SER A 56 9.89 8.99 -2.37
N ARG A 57 8.77 9.32 -3.00
CA ARG A 57 8.40 8.79 -4.33
C ARG A 57 9.48 9.16 -5.36
N GLU A 58 9.97 10.39 -5.33
CA GLU A 58 10.99 10.88 -6.27
C GLU A 58 12.29 10.10 -6.12
N GLU A 59 12.76 9.89 -4.89
CA GLU A 59 13.96 9.09 -4.61
C GLU A 59 13.78 7.64 -5.05
N GLY A 60 12.65 7.02 -4.72
CA GLY A 60 12.35 5.64 -5.10
C GLY A 60 12.30 5.44 -6.60
N LEU A 61 11.57 6.31 -7.32
CA LEU A 61 11.48 6.27 -8.78
C LEU A 61 12.84 6.52 -9.46
N GLY A 62 13.68 7.40 -8.90
CA GLY A 62 15.03 7.66 -9.42
C GLY A 62 15.98 6.46 -9.38
N LYS A 63 15.68 5.45 -8.55
CA LYS A 63 16.45 4.20 -8.44
C LYS A 63 15.96 3.09 -9.38
N LEU A 64 14.81 3.27 -10.04
CA LEU A 64 14.15 2.24 -10.86
C LEU A 64 14.34 2.49 -12.35
N LYS A 65 14.24 1.41 -13.15
CA LYS A 65 14.32 1.47 -14.62
C LYS A 65 13.01 0.99 -15.27
N PRO A 66 12.56 1.60 -16.37
CA PRO A 66 11.42 1.08 -17.13
C PRO A 66 11.59 -0.41 -17.46
N GLY A 67 10.52 -1.19 -17.30
CA GLY A 67 10.50 -2.65 -17.47
C GLY A 67 11.01 -3.46 -16.28
N GLN A 68 11.58 -2.82 -15.25
CA GLN A 68 12.03 -3.52 -14.05
C GLN A 68 10.85 -4.19 -13.33
N ILE A 69 11.07 -5.41 -12.84
CA ILE A 69 10.13 -6.09 -11.93
C ILE A 69 10.24 -5.41 -10.56
N ILE A 70 9.11 -4.90 -10.07
CA ILE A 70 9.01 -4.32 -8.73
C ILE A 70 7.91 -5.02 -7.95
N PHE A 71 8.17 -5.24 -6.67
CA PHE A 71 7.20 -5.82 -5.76
C PHE A 71 6.34 -4.72 -5.16
N VAL A 72 5.04 -4.94 -5.09
CA VAL A 72 4.07 -3.95 -4.59
C VAL A 72 3.07 -4.61 -3.65
N VAL A 73 2.61 -3.87 -2.65
CA VAL A 73 1.33 -4.14 -1.98
C VAL A 73 0.32 -3.19 -2.61
N LEU A 74 -0.78 -3.72 -3.16
CA LEU A 74 -1.63 -2.99 -4.09
C LEU A 74 -3.09 -2.99 -3.64
N ALA A 75 -3.53 -1.86 -3.11
CA ALA A 75 -4.95 -1.55 -2.99
C ALA A 75 -5.47 -1.04 -4.35
N LYS A 76 -6.53 -1.67 -4.86
CA LYS A 76 -7.20 -1.25 -6.10
C LYS A 76 -8.71 -1.24 -5.90
N ASN A 77 -9.34 -0.15 -6.33
CA ASN A 77 -10.80 -0.06 -6.40
C ASN A 77 -11.23 0.59 -7.73
N GLU A 78 -12.44 0.28 -8.18
CA GLU A 78 -12.99 0.75 -9.45
C GLU A 78 -14.52 0.75 -9.42
N THR A 79 -15.12 1.61 -10.25
CA THR A 79 -16.56 1.69 -10.39
C THR A 79 -16.94 2.20 -11.78
N ASN A 80 -18.14 1.82 -12.24
CA ASN A 80 -18.82 2.38 -13.41
C ASN A 80 -20.13 3.08 -13.03
N GLU A 81 -20.40 3.26 -11.73
CA GLU A 81 -21.57 3.99 -11.23
C GLU A 81 -21.28 5.51 -11.21
N PRO A 82 -22.12 6.34 -11.86
CA PRO A 82 -21.98 7.79 -11.78
C PRO A 82 -22.02 8.29 -10.33
N ASN A 83 -21.13 9.23 -10.00
CA ASN A 83 -21.02 9.86 -8.68
C ASN A 83 -20.70 8.91 -7.52
N ARG A 84 -20.32 7.66 -7.79
CA ARG A 84 -19.90 6.73 -6.74
C ARG A 84 -18.51 7.10 -6.24
N LEU A 85 -18.43 7.59 -5.01
CA LEU A 85 -17.16 7.81 -4.33
C LEU A 85 -16.49 6.46 -4.03
N ILE A 86 -15.24 6.32 -4.46
CA ILE A 86 -14.37 5.16 -4.20
C ILE A 86 -13.08 5.61 -3.54
N ALA A 87 -12.49 4.74 -2.74
CA ALA A 87 -11.14 4.90 -2.20
C ALA A 87 -10.35 3.60 -2.31
N ALA A 88 -9.04 3.73 -2.43
CA ALA A 88 -8.05 2.67 -2.31
C ALA A 88 -6.86 3.23 -1.50
N SER A 89 -6.56 2.58 -0.38
CA SER A 89 -5.58 3.05 0.60
C SER A 89 -4.62 1.94 0.99
N ILE A 90 -3.37 2.31 1.23
CA ILE A 90 -2.36 1.45 1.86
C ILE A 90 -2.00 2.08 3.20
N GLY A 91 -2.11 1.29 4.28
CA GLY A 91 -1.66 1.67 5.62
C GLY A 91 -0.34 0.99 5.94
N MET A 92 0.43 1.57 6.87
CA MET A 92 1.68 1.00 7.34
C MET A 92 1.81 1.15 8.85
N ALA A 93 2.19 0.07 9.52
CA ALA A 93 2.62 0.10 10.91
C ALA A 93 3.97 -0.59 11.03
N LYS A 94 4.91 0.03 11.75
CA LYS A 94 6.21 -0.56 12.04
C LYS A 94 6.53 -0.46 13.53
N PRO A 95 7.23 -1.44 14.10
CA PRO A 95 7.72 -1.35 15.47
C PRO A 95 8.76 -0.24 15.61
N LEU A 96 9.03 0.15 16.87
CA LEU A 96 10.04 1.16 17.18
C LEU A 96 11.46 0.62 17.06
N ASP A 97 11.64 -0.70 17.24
CA ASP A 97 12.91 -1.37 16.98
C ASP A 97 13.06 -1.69 15.48
N ASP A 98 14.31 -1.71 15.01
CA ASP A 98 14.64 -2.02 13.62
C ASP A 98 14.85 -3.54 13.38
N GLU A 99 14.66 -4.38 14.40
CA GLU A 99 14.87 -5.84 14.31
C GLU A 99 13.59 -6.60 13.94
N SER A 100 12.44 -6.05 14.29
CA SER A 100 11.13 -6.63 14.04
C SER A 100 10.54 -6.13 12.71
N TYR A 101 9.74 -6.96 12.05
CA TYR A 101 9.07 -6.58 10.81
C TYR A 101 7.79 -5.77 11.12
N GLY A 102 7.41 -4.90 10.19
CA GLY A 102 6.15 -4.18 10.20
C GLY A 102 5.10 -4.80 9.28
N TYR A 103 3.91 -4.22 9.30
CA TYR A 103 2.78 -4.59 8.46
C TYR A 103 2.39 -3.47 7.51
N LEU A 104 2.01 -3.86 6.31
CA LEU A 104 1.18 -3.07 5.42
C LEU A 104 -0.27 -3.57 5.52
N SER A 105 -1.21 -2.72 5.19
CA SER A 105 -2.62 -3.11 5.02
C SER A 105 -3.13 -2.51 3.72
N GLU A 106 -4.02 -3.22 3.04
CA GLU A 106 -4.75 -2.69 1.91
C GLU A 106 -6.21 -2.46 2.29
N HIS A 107 -6.77 -1.36 1.82
CA HIS A 107 -8.17 -1.03 2.03
C HIS A 107 -8.78 -0.49 0.75
N HIS A 108 -9.97 -0.97 0.42
CA HIS A 108 -10.76 -0.51 -0.71
C HIS A 108 -12.20 -0.29 -0.25
N SER A 109 -12.76 0.87 -0.54
CA SER A 109 -14.07 1.24 0.00
C SER A 109 -14.87 2.14 -0.92
N PHE A 110 -16.16 2.21 -0.63
CA PHE A 110 -17.11 3.07 -1.30
C PHE A 110 -17.70 4.06 -0.28
N GLY A 111 -17.90 5.31 -0.67
CA GLY A 111 -18.50 6.33 0.19
C GLY A 111 -17.62 6.81 1.36
N GLN A 112 -16.37 6.35 1.46
CA GLN A 112 -15.41 6.89 2.41
C GLN A 112 -14.63 8.07 1.80
N THR A 113 -14.37 9.09 2.61
CA THR A 113 -13.45 10.17 2.25
C THR A 113 -12.00 9.67 2.29
N GLU A 114 -11.10 10.42 1.68
CA GLU A 114 -9.65 10.14 1.74
C GLU A 114 -9.17 9.93 3.19
N LYS A 115 -9.54 10.84 4.10
CA LYS A 115 -9.16 10.73 5.52
C LYS A 115 -9.67 9.43 6.15
N LYS A 116 -10.97 9.12 6.01
CA LYS A 116 -11.55 7.90 6.60
C LYS A 116 -10.92 6.62 6.05
N ALA A 117 -10.67 6.58 4.74
CA ALA A 117 -10.04 5.41 4.13
C ALA A 117 -8.56 5.29 4.50
N GLY A 118 -7.85 6.42 4.70
CA GLY A 118 -6.47 6.45 5.17
C GLY A 118 -6.34 5.99 6.61
N ASP A 119 -7.09 6.61 7.51
CA ASP A 119 -7.17 6.24 8.93
C ASP A 119 -7.49 4.74 9.06
N TYR A 120 -8.40 4.22 8.22
CA TYR A 120 -8.77 2.79 8.25
C TYR A 120 -7.63 1.86 7.91
N ALA A 121 -6.89 2.20 6.87
CA ALA A 121 -5.76 1.38 6.49
C ALA A 121 -4.68 1.43 7.59
N GLU A 122 -4.37 2.60 8.15
CA GLU A 122 -3.38 2.74 9.22
C GLU A 122 -3.76 1.93 10.48
N ASP A 123 -5.00 2.05 10.94
CA ASP A 123 -5.51 1.30 12.10
C ASP A 123 -5.47 -0.21 11.85
N LEU A 124 -5.82 -0.65 10.64
CA LEU A 124 -5.74 -2.05 10.26
C LEU A 124 -4.29 -2.57 10.28
N ALA A 125 -3.33 -1.78 9.80
CA ALA A 125 -1.91 -2.15 9.86
C ALA A 125 -1.42 -2.21 11.32
N ALA A 126 -1.84 -1.26 12.16
CA ALA A 126 -1.51 -1.23 13.58
C ALA A 126 -2.10 -2.44 14.32
N PHE A 127 -3.35 -2.82 14.02
CA PHE A 127 -3.98 -4.02 14.56
C PHE A 127 -3.21 -5.29 14.18
N MET A 128 -2.81 -5.44 12.91
CA MET A 128 -2.02 -6.59 12.47
C MET A 128 -0.69 -6.66 13.22
N LEU A 129 0.00 -5.53 13.41
CA LEU A 129 1.23 -5.46 14.20
C LEU A 129 1.00 -5.78 15.69
N ALA A 130 -0.08 -5.29 16.30
CA ALA A 130 -0.38 -5.57 17.70
C ALA A 130 -0.70 -7.06 17.94
N SER A 131 -1.35 -7.71 16.97
CA SER A 131 -1.70 -9.12 17.04
C SER A 131 -0.48 -10.04 17.14
N THR A 132 0.66 -9.66 16.56
CA THR A 132 1.91 -10.44 16.66
C THR A 132 2.62 -10.23 17.99
N LEU A 133 2.35 -9.13 18.69
CA LEU A 133 2.89 -8.82 20.02
C LEU A 133 2.07 -9.46 21.15
N GLY A 134 1.00 -10.21 20.82
CA GLY A 134 0.14 -10.86 21.81
C GLY A 134 -0.74 -9.89 22.60
N VAL A 135 -0.90 -8.66 22.12
CA VAL A 135 -1.78 -7.66 22.73
C VAL A 135 -3.17 -7.79 22.11
N PRO A 136 -4.24 -8.01 22.91
CA PRO A 136 -5.60 -7.95 22.39
C PRO A 136 -5.91 -6.50 22.00
N PHE A 137 -5.95 -6.23 20.70
CA PHE A 137 -6.40 -4.95 20.13
C PHE A 137 -7.76 -5.17 19.49
N ASP A 138 -8.75 -4.36 19.86
CA ASP A 138 -10.12 -4.48 19.37
C ASP A 138 -10.33 -3.40 18.31
N ILE A 139 -10.37 -3.81 17.03
CA ILE A 139 -10.43 -2.86 15.92
C ILE A 139 -11.72 -2.03 15.99
N ASP A 140 -12.83 -2.62 16.46
CA ASP A 140 -14.13 -1.97 16.51
C ASP A 140 -14.20 -0.85 17.57
N LYS A 141 -13.32 -0.86 18.58
CA LYS A 141 -13.25 0.21 19.59
C LYS A 141 -12.47 1.45 19.15
N SER A 142 -11.64 1.34 18.11
CA SER A 142 -10.88 2.48 17.56
C SER A 142 -11.72 3.36 16.63
N TRP A 143 -12.89 2.87 16.18
CA TRP A 143 -13.78 3.55 15.24
C TRP A 143 -14.83 4.47 15.89
N ASP A 144 -14.89 4.53 17.22
CA ASP A 144 -15.96 5.18 18.00
C ASP A 144 -15.58 6.55 18.62
N GLU A 145 -14.61 7.31 18.06
CA GLU A 145 -14.36 8.72 18.42
C GLU A 145 -14.31 9.69 17.22
#